data_AF-A0A820GTM7-F1
#
_entry.id   AF-A0A820GTM7-F1
#
_cell.length_a   1.000
_cell.length_b   1.000
_cell.length_c   1.000
_cell.angle_alpha   90.00
_cell.angle_beta   90.00
_cell.angle_gamma   90.00
#
_symmetry.space_group_name_H-M   'P 1'
#
loop_
_entity.id
_entity.type
_entity.pdbx_description
1 polymer ?
#
loop_
_entity_poly.entity_id
_entity_poly.type
_entity_poly.pdbx_seq_one_letter_code
_entity_poly.pdbx_strand_id
1 'polypeptide(L)'
;MAYSTYPSADSYRQAMPARRYQIREKIFSLGDNFKIKNEMGQDVYKVRSKLFSIGDKLVLEDMAGNGLIKVQQELLHLHPTFNILSARSGDSDHPLAVIKKKFSFLHQKFKIDSAYGQYSLEGLDIFAHAFTLTKDGRTVAIVSK
;
A
#
# COMPACT_ATOMS: atom_id res chain seq x y z
N MET A 1 -10.16 -27.69 -4.23
CA MET A 1 -9.14 -26.64 -4.52
C MET A 1 -9.90 -25.38 -4.88
N ALA A 2 -10.20 -24.53 -3.90
CA ALA A 2 -11.02 -23.33 -4.11
C ALA A 2 -10.12 -22.16 -4.48
N TYR A 3 -10.20 -21.72 -5.75
CA TYR A 3 -9.65 -20.44 -6.16
C TYR A 3 -10.58 -19.37 -5.57
N SER A 4 -10.16 -18.73 -4.48
CA SER A 4 -10.79 -17.51 -3.99
C SER A 4 -10.66 -16.46 -5.10
N THR A 5 -11.78 -16.13 -5.73
CA THR A 5 -11.85 -15.17 -6.83
C THR A 5 -11.65 -13.78 -6.26
N TYR A 6 -10.42 -13.27 -6.37
CA TYR A 6 -10.16 -11.89 -6.02
C TYR A 6 -10.82 -10.93 -7.02
N PRO A 7 -11.29 -9.76 -6.55
CA PRO A 7 -11.88 -8.76 -7.43
C PRO A 7 -10.86 -8.27 -8.48
N SER A 8 -11.31 -8.08 -9.73
CA SER A 8 -10.48 -7.52 -10.80
C SER A 8 -10.12 -6.04 -10.51
N ALA A 9 -9.08 -5.51 -11.15
CA ALA A 9 -8.69 -4.10 -11.00
C ALA A 9 -9.86 -3.11 -11.26
N ASP A 10 -10.82 -3.47 -12.12
CA ASP A 10 -11.99 -2.65 -12.40
C ASP A 10 -13.04 -2.67 -11.29
N SER A 11 -13.18 -3.78 -10.56
CA SER A 11 -14.03 -3.82 -9.38
C SER A 11 -13.48 -2.97 -8.22
N TYR A 12 -12.16 -2.76 -8.13
CA TYR A 12 -11.59 -1.78 -7.21
C TYR A 12 -11.86 -0.33 -7.64
N ARG A 13 -11.86 -0.03 -8.94
CA ARG A 13 -12.26 1.31 -9.45
C ARG A 13 -13.70 1.65 -9.11
N GLN A 14 -14.58 0.65 -9.13
CA GLN A 14 -15.98 0.81 -8.72
C GLN A 14 -16.14 0.86 -7.20
N ALA A 15 -15.28 0.18 -6.44
CA ALA A 15 -15.29 0.17 -4.98
C ALA A 15 -14.56 1.37 -4.33
N MET A 16 -13.72 2.10 -5.07
CA MET A 16 -13.07 3.33 -4.65
C MET A 16 -13.97 4.51 -5.00
N PRO A 17 -14.68 5.12 -4.03
CA PRO A 17 -15.71 6.12 -4.31
C PRO A 17 -15.16 7.48 -4.76
N ALA A 18 -13.83 7.59 -4.94
CA ALA A 18 -13.10 8.82 -4.84
C ALA A 18 -11.95 8.90 -5.85
N ARG A 19 -11.80 10.05 -6.51
CA ARG A 19 -10.68 10.32 -7.45
C ARG A 19 -9.42 10.83 -6.73
N ARG A 20 -9.55 11.26 -5.48
CA ARG A 20 -8.43 11.80 -4.69
C ARG A 20 -8.53 11.37 -3.24
N TYR A 21 -7.40 10.95 -2.69
CA TYR A 21 -7.26 10.66 -1.27
C TYR A 21 -6.26 11.62 -0.63
N GLN A 22 -6.49 11.95 0.63
CA GLN A 22 -5.68 12.88 1.41
C GLN A 22 -5.28 12.26 2.74
N ILE A 23 -4.03 12.45 3.12
CA ILE A 23 -3.50 12.10 4.43
C ILE A 23 -3.00 13.41 5.05
N ARG A 24 -3.56 13.78 6.20
CA ARG A 24 -3.24 15.06 6.87
C ARG A 24 -2.17 14.91 7.94
N GLU A 25 -2.07 13.72 8.54
CA GLU A 25 -1.04 13.43 9.53
C GLU A 25 0.32 13.35 8.85
N LYS A 26 1.37 13.84 9.53
CA LYS A 26 2.73 13.71 9.02
C LYS A 26 3.14 12.24 9.08
N ILE A 27 3.14 11.56 7.93
CA ILE A 27 3.58 10.17 7.82
C ILE A 27 5.10 10.16 7.87
N PHE A 28 5.68 10.22 9.07
CA PHE A 28 7.13 10.24 9.22
C PHE A 28 7.75 8.83 9.27
N SER A 29 6.95 7.81 9.57
CA SER A 29 7.41 6.43 9.72
C SER A 29 6.24 5.45 9.59
N LEU A 30 6.51 4.14 9.44
CA LEU A 30 5.49 3.09 9.59
C LEU A 30 4.98 2.96 11.05
N GLY A 31 5.24 3.94 11.93
CA GLY A 31 4.91 3.92 13.35
C GLY A 31 3.61 4.60 13.76
N ASP A 32 3.07 5.49 12.93
CA ASP A 32 1.92 6.32 13.32
C ASP A 32 0.59 5.77 12.80
N ASN A 33 -0.45 5.91 13.63
CA ASN A 33 -1.82 5.65 13.21
C ASN A 33 -2.37 6.89 12.52
N PHE A 34 -2.98 6.73 11.35
CA PHE A 34 -3.55 7.86 10.62
C PHE A 34 -4.84 7.47 9.88
N LYS A 35 -5.57 8.48 9.41
CA LYS A 35 -6.78 8.30 8.62
C LYS A 35 -6.56 8.83 7.21
N ILE A 36 -7.23 8.19 6.27
CA ILE A 36 -7.25 8.59 4.86
C ILE A 36 -8.63 9.20 4.58
N LYS A 37 -8.62 10.40 4.03
CA LYS A 37 -9.82 11.14 3.64
C LYS A 37 -10.03 11.08 2.12
N ASN A 38 -11.29 11.11 1.68
CA ASN A 38 -11.61 11.34 0.26
C ASN A 38 -11.57 12.84 -0.10
N GLU A 39 -11.88 13.18 -1.34
CA GLU A 39 -11.99 14.57 -1.84
C GLU A 39 -13.02 15.42 -1.10
N MET A 40 -14.05 14.80 -0.52
CA MET A 40 -15.08 15.47 0.28
C MET A 40 -14.64 15.69 1.74
N GLY A 41 -13.42 15.28 2.11
CA GLY A 41 -12.88 15.41 3.46
C GLY A 41 -13.40 14.37 4.46
N GLN A 42 -14.16 13.38 4.00
CA GLN A 42 -14.72 12.30 4.80
C GLN A 42 -13.66 11.23 5.06
N ASP A 43 -13.56 10.75 6.29
CA ASP A 43 -12.70 9.62 6.63
C ASP A 43 -13.25 8.36 5.95
N VAL A 44 -12.43 7.72 5.10
CA VAL A 44 -12.83 6.53 4.32
C VAL A 44 -12.03 5.29 4.69
N TYR A 45 -10.81 5.48 5.19
CA TYR A 45 -9.98 4.40 5.71
C TYR A 45 -9.18 4.83 6.94
N LYS A 46 -8.77 3.83 7.71
CA LYS A 46 -7.84 3.98 8.83
C LYS A 46 -6.62 3.11 8.62
N VAL A 47 -5.44 3.64 8.88
CA VAL A 47 -4.21 2.87 8.93
C VAL A 47 -3.79 2.73 10.38
N ARG A 48 -3.64 1.49 10.84
CA ARG A 48 -3.07 1.17 12.15
C ARG A 48 -1.66 0.65 12.01
N SER A 49 -0.73 1.27 12.73
CA SER A 49 0.59 0.70 12.94
C SER A 49 0.55 -0.32 14.07
N LYS A 50 1.23 -1.44 13.84
CA LYS A 50 1.61 -2.40 14.86
C LYS A 50 3.14 -2.37 14.95
N LEU A 51 3.66 -1.36 15.63
CA LEU A 51 5.04 -1.33 16.11
C LEU A 51 5.20 -2.46 17.14
N PHE A 52 5.59 -3.64 16.68
CA PHE A 52 6.25 -4.59 17.56
C PHE A 52 7.74 -4.30 17.48
N SER A 53 8.48 -4.57 18.56
CA SER A 53 9.91 -4.21 18.72
C SER A 53 10.85 -4.67 17.59
N ILE A 54 10.37 -5.48 16.64
CA ILE A 54 11.09 -6.05 15.50
C ILE A 54 10.15 -6.08 14.27
N GLY A 55 10.35 -5.14 13.34
CA GLY A 55 9.72 -5.10 12.01
C GLY A 55 8.41 -4.33 11.92
N ASP A 56 8.36 -3.43 10.93
CA ASP A 56 7.20 -2.57 10.70
C ASP A 56 6.02 -3.33 10.10
N LYS A 57 4.84 -3.16 10.71
CA LYS A 57 3.57 -3.72 10.25
C LYS A 57 2.50 -2.65 10.24
N LEU A 58 1.83 -2.50 9.11
CA LEU A 58 0.66 -1.63 8.95
C LEU A 58 -0.57 -2.46 8.59
N VAL A 59 -1.72 -2.07 9.09
CA VAL A 59 -3.02 -2.64 8.71
C VAL A 59 -3.91 -1.50 8.24
N LEU A 60 -4.38 -1.60 7.00
CA LEU A 60 -5.42 -0.74 6.45
C LEU A 60 -6.78 -1.35 6.80
N GLU A 61 -7.63 -0.55 7.44
CA GLU A 61 -8.97 -0.91 7.89
C GLU A 61 -10.00 0.00 7.21
N ASP A 62 -11.22 -0.51 7.01
CA ASP A 62 -12.37 0.35 6.74
C ASP A 62 -12.78 1.13 8.00
N MET A 63 -13.76 2.03 7.86
CA MET A 63 -14.26 2.82 8.99
C MET A 63 -15.04 2.01 10.03
N ALA A 64 -15.46 0.78 9.70
CA ALA A 64 -16.07 -0.16 10.63
C ALA A 64 -15.03 -0.97 11.43
N GLY A 65 -13.74 -0.84 11.11
CA GLY A 65 -12.64 -1.56 11.75
C GLY A 65 -12.34 -2.92 11.16
N ASN A 66 -12.91 -3.25 9.99
CA ASN A 66 -12.56 -4.48 9.29
C ASN A 66 -11.22 -4.31 8.58
N GLY A 67 -10.28 -5.23 8.85
CA GLY A 67 -9.01 -5.30 8.14
C GLY A 67 -9.23 -5.54 6.64
N LEU A 68 -8.52 -4.78 5.81
CA LEU A 68 -8.57 -4.92 4.36
C LEU A 68 -7.24 -5.44 3.84
N ILE A 69 -6.16 -4.76 4.20
CA ILE A 69 -4.80 -5.03 3.72
C ILE A 69 -3.82 -4.93 4.87
N LYS A 70 -2.83 -5.81 4.89
CA LYS A 70 -1.70 -5.76 5.81
C LYS A 70 -0.42 -5.59 5.02
N VAL A 71 0.43 -4.66 5.45
CA VAL A 71 1.76 -4.44 4.89
C VAL A 71 2.78 -4.82 5.96
N GLN A 72 3.72 -5.70 5.63
CA GLN A 72 4.73 -6.18 6.55
C GLN A 72 6.12 -6.07 5.92
N GLN A 73 7.06 -5.46 6.63
CA GLN A 73 8.45 -5.45 6.23
C GLN A 73 9.11 -6.82 6.49
N GLU A 74 9.90 -7.30 5.54
CA GLU A 74 10.80 -8.43 5.73
C GLU A 74 12.15 -7.95 6.29
N LEU A 75 12.64 -8.61 7.33
CA LEU A 75 13.83 -8.17 8.07
C LEU A 75 15.14 -8.82 7.63
N LEU A 76 15.06 -9.96 6.92
CA LEU A 76 16.24 -10.74 6.54
C LEU A 76 16.84 -10.31 5.18
N HIS A 77 16.38 -9.20 4.62
CA HIS A 77 16.84 -8.70 3.33
C HIS A 77 17.80 -7.52 3.50
N LEU A 78 18.90 -7.53 2.75
CA LEU A 78 19.85 -6.41 2.69
C LEU A 78 19.22 -5.11 2.17
N HIS A 79 18.10 -5.23 1.44
CA HIS A 79 17.33 -4.12 0.90
C HIS A 79 15.91 -4.13 1.47
N PRO A 80 15.25 -2.96 1.57
CA PRO A 80 13.85 -2.88 1.97
C PRO A 80 12.94 -3.72 1.06
N THR A 81 12.25 -4.68 1.68
CA THR A 81 11.25 -5.54 1.06
C THR A 81 9.99 -5.54 1.92
N PHE A 82 8.83 -5.40 1.29
CA PHE A 82 7.53 -5.37 1.97
C PHE A 82 6.56 -6.35 1.32
N ASN A 83 5.88 -7.14 2.13
CA ASN A 83 4.78 -8.00 1.70
C ASN A 83 3.45 -7.29 1.90
N ILE A 84 2.58 -7.35 0.89
CA ILE A 84 1.19 -6.93 0.95
C ILE A 84 0.34 -8.19 1.05
N LEU A 85 -0.46 -8.30 2.11
CA LEU A 85 -1.30 -9.44 2.43
C LEU A 85 -2.77 -9.00 2.54
N SER A 86 -3.70 -9.89 2.21
CA SER A 86 -5.12 -9.73 2.56
C SER A 86 -5.29 -9.76 4.08
N ALA A 87 -6.12 -8.86 4.64
CA ALA A 87 -6.40 -8.82 6.08
C ALA A 87 -7.91 -8.95 6.40
N ARG A 88 -8.71 -9.46 5.45
CA ARG A 88 -10.16 -9.61 5.60
C ARG A 88 -10.51 -10.72 6.57
N SER A 89 -11.44 -10.45 7.49
CA SER A 89 -11.92 -11.42 8.48
C SER A 89 -12.42 -12.71 7.82
N GLY A 90 -11.91 -13.85 8.29
CA GLY A 90 -12.28 -15.18 7.79
C GLY A 90 -11.36 -15.72 6.69
N ASP A 91 -10.43 -14.91 6.18
CA ASP A 91 -9.41 -15.36 5.24
C ASP A 91 -8.06 -15.56 5.96
N SER A 92 -7.28 -16.53 5.50
CA SER A 92 -5.89 -16.63 5.95
C SER A 92 -5.10 -15.46 5.34
N ASP A 93 -4.08 -14.92 6.04
CA ASP A 93 -3.18 -13.90 5.49
C ASP A 93 -2.63 -14.37 4.12
N HIS A 94 -3.26 -13.94 3.02
CA HIS A 94 -2.92 -14.39 1.68
C HIS A 94 -2.04 -13.34 0.98
N PRO A 95 -0.91 -13.73 0.36
CA PRO A 95 -0.03 -12.79 -0.31
C PRO A 95 -0.66 -12.21 -1.57
N LEU A 96 -0.71 -10.88 -1.65
CA LEU A 96 -1.25 -10.11 -2.78
C LEU A 96 -0.14 -9.52 -3.65
N ALA A 97 0.93 -9.05 -3.03
CA ALA A 97 2.06 -8.47 -3.73
C ALA A 97 3.32 -8.40 -2.86
N VAL A 98 4.48 -8.25 -3.50
CA VAL A 98 5.76 -7.99 -2.85
C VAL A 98 6.37 -6.72 -3.45
N ILE A 99 6.70 -5.75 -2.60
CA ILE A 99 7.38 -4.52 -2.96
C ILE A 99 8.87 -4.67 -2.64
N LYS A 100 9.74 -4.46 -3.62
CA LYS A 100 11.20 -4.54 -3.45
C LYS A 100 11.86 -3.24 -3.89
N LYS A 101 12.73 -2.69 -3.04
CA LYS A 101 13.60 -1.57 -3.43
C LYS A 101 14.62 -2.05 -4.48
N LYS A 102 14.75 -1.31 -5.58
CA LYS A 102 15.85 -1.46 -6.53
C LYS A 102 16.96 -0.48 -6.17
N PHE A 103 18.20 -0.93 -6.12
CA PHE A 103 19.35 -0.03 -6.04
C PHE A 103 19.40 0.82 -7.31
N SER A 104 19.37 2.13 -7.13
CA SER A 104 19.48 3.13 -8.18
C SER A 104 20.22 4.33 -7.60
N PHE A 105 21.18 4.86 -8.36
CA PHE A 105 22.18 5.82 -7.88
C PHE A 105 21.66 7.26 -7.75
N LEU A 106 20.52 7.56 -8.39
CA LEU A 106 19.98 8.92 -8.53
C LEU A 106 18.49 9.05 -8.19
N HIS A 107 17.71 7.97 -8.36
CA HIS A 107 16.25 7.98 -8.19
C HIS A 107 15.81 6.78 -7.36
N GLN A 108 14.84 6.96 -6.45
CA GLN A 108 14.31 5.84 -5.69
C GLN A 108 13.30 5.08 -6.57
N LYS A 109 13.57 3.79 -6.78
CA LYS A 109 12.72 2.91 -7.58
C LYS A 109 12.34 1.67 -6.78
N PHE A 110 11.05 1.37 -6.73
CA PHE A 110 10.55 0.12 -6.18
C PHE A 110 9.82 -0.65 -7.27
N LYS A 111 9.99 -1.98 -7.28
CA LYS A 111 9.17 -2.89 -8.09
C LYS A 111 8.14 -3.56 -7.20
N ILE A 112 6.95 -3.74 -7.74
CA ILE A 112 5.86 -4.46 -7.08
C ILE A 112 5.53 -5.66 -7.94
N ASP A 113 5.83 -6.84 -7.41
CA ASP A 113 5.49 -8.13 -8.00
C ASP A 113 4.11 -8.54 -7.45
N SER A 114 3.09 -8.64 -8.30
CA SER A 114 1.73 -9.00 -7.88
C SER A 114 1.05 -9.92 -8.90
N ALA A 115 0.10 -10.73 -8.45
CA ALA A 115 -0.75 -11.54 -9.32
C ALA A 115 -1.56 -10.69 -10.34
N TYR A 116 -1.75 -9.39 -10.07
CA TYR A 116 -2.51 -8.47 -10.94
C TYR A 116 -1.67 -7.73 -11.98
N GLY A 117 -0.37 -8.04 -12.09
CA GLY A 117 0.56 -7.41 -13.02
C GLY A 117 1.78 -6.81 -12.33
N GLN A 118 2.67 -6.22 -13.14
CA GLN A 118 3.87 -5.56 -12.62
C GLN A 118 3.62 -4.08 -12.42
N TYR A 119 4.01 -3.58 -11.25
CA TYR A 119 3.97 -2.15 -10.97
C TYR A 119 5.36 -1.64 -10.61
N SER A 120 5.56 -0.34 -10.82
CA SER A 120 6.73 0.37 -10.35
C SER A 120 6.35 1.68 -9.70
N LEU A 121 7.04 1.97 -8.59
CA LEU A 121 7.04 3.27 -7.93
C LEU A 121 8.33 3.97 -8.31
N GLU A 122 8.21 5.19 -8.83
CA GLU A 122 9.33 6.03 -9.22
C GLU A 122 9.14 7.44 -8.68
N GLY A 123 10.18 7.98 -8.06
CA GLY A 123 10.18 9.33 -7.51
C GLY A 123 11.60 9.82 -7.20
N LEU A 124 11.77 11.14 -7.24
CA LEU A 124 13.00 11.80 -6.77
C LEU A 124 13.13 11.67 -5.26
N ASP A 125 12.00 11.76 -4.53
CA ASP A 125 11.93 11.60 -3.09
C ASP A 125 10.63 10.91 -2.68
N ILE A 126 10.67 9.58 -2.61
CA ILE A 126 9.51 8.77 -2.20
C ILE A 126 9.19 9.03 -0.72
N PHE A 127 10.19 9.34 0.11
CA PHE A 127 10.00 9.66 1.52
C PHE A 127 9.40 11.05 1.74
N ALA A 128 9.62 12.01 0.83
CA ALA A 128 8.90 13.28 0.80
C ALA A 128 7.52 13.21 0.12
N HIS A 129 6.97 12.00 -0.07
CA HIS A 129 5.63 11.79 -0.60
C HIS A 129 5.45 12.27 -2.05
N ALA A 130 6.50 12.20 -2.86
CA ALA A 130 6.48 12.60 -4.26
C ALA A 130 6.87 11.41 -5.15
N PHE A 131 5.86 10.66 -5.62
CA PHE A 131 6.09 9.49 -6.46
C PHE A 131 4.93 9.16 -7.38
N THR A 132 5.27 8.48 -8.48
CA THR A 132 4.32 7.99 -9.48
C THR A 132 4.27 6.47 -9.40
N LEU A 133 3.06 5.92 -9.38
CA LEU A 133 2.80 4.50 -9.53
C LEU A 133 2.40 4.20 -10.97
N THR A 134 3.16 3.34 -11.63
CA THR A 134 2.89 2.89 -12.99
C THR A 134 2.58 1.40 -13.02
N LYS A 135 1.57 0.98 -13.77
CA LYS A 135 1.25 -0.41 -14.09
C LYS A 135 1.53 -0.64 -15.57
N ASP A 136 2.37 -1.62 -15.90
CA ASP A 136 2.69 -1.96 -17.30
C ASP A 136 3.05 -0.73 -18.17
N GLY A 137 3.82 0.21 -17.59
CA GLY A 137 4.25 1.45 -18.23
C GLY A 137 3.22 2.60 -18.25
N ARG A 138 2.00 2.39 -17.74
CA ARG A 138 0.96 3.42 -17.68
C ARG A 138 0.81 3.95 -16.25
N THR A 139 0.75 5.26 -16.09
CA THR A 139 0.48 5.88 -14.78
C THR A 139 -0.91 5.51 -14.28
N VAL A 140 -0.98 4.95 -13.06
CA VAL A 140 -2.24 4.56 -12.41
C VAL A 140 -2.51 5.34 -11.13
N ALA A 141 -1.48 5.91 -10.50
CA ALA A 141 -1.63 6.85 -9.39
C ALA A 141 -0.44 7.80 -9.31
N ILE A 142 -0.69 8.98 -8.75
CA ILE A 142 0.33 9.98 -8.45
C ILE A 142 0.14 10.37 -6.99
N VAL A 143 1.23 10.39 -6.23
CA VAL A 143 1.25 10.85 -4.85
C VAL A 143 2.13 12.10 -4.80
N SER A 144 1.57 13.17 -4.25
CA SER A 144 2.24 14.44 -4.03
C SER A 144 1.75 15.04 -2.71
N LYS A 145 2.56 15.94 -2.15
CA LYS A 145 2.18 16.77 -1.00
C LYS A 145 1.08 17.77 -1.35
#